data_AF-A0A519T2Y4-F1
#
_entry.id   AF-A0A519T2Y4-F1
#
_cell.length_a   1.000
_cell.length_b   1.000
_cell.length_c   1.000
_cell.angle_alpha   90.00
_cell.angle_beta   90.00
_cell.angle_gamma   90.00
#
_symmetry.space_group_name_H-M   'P 1'
#
loop_
_entity.id
_entity.type
_entity.pdbx_description
1 polymer ?
#
loop_
_entity_poly.entity_id
_entity_poly.type
_entity_poly.pdbx_seq_one_letter_code
_entity_poly.pdbx_strand_id
1 'polypeptide(L)'
;MRRAALEPDYEEQYDQLVSLGEKISVQIVSGALAGALAKDVVSHLSAPLVLRTDASWREGRVDWQTTERLTQEAVAASTNIIVTEGFIGGTADGRTTTLGREGSDYSAAMFAYCLNAESVTIWKDVPGLLNADPKIFPDTVLYPEISYQETIEMAFYGASVIHPKTLKPLADRHIPLRVRSFLDPAAPGTLIHDCQHPPLVPAFIRKGGQGLLSFESKDFAFISEENLEVIFGALAQARLKINVMQNSAISFSVVVDFNRMRVQRLLEILGGQFRIQYNADLTLFTIKHYDQASVEQLTSGRTLLLEQRTRSTFQFLVRE
;
A
#
# COMPACT_ATOMS: atom_id res chain seq x y z
N MET A 1 4.60 23.68 -42.23
CA MET A 1 4.49 23.73 -40.76
C MET A 1 3.06 23.35 -40.37
N ARG A 2 2.80 22.06 -40.12
CA ARG A 2 1.51 21.60 -39.57
C ARG A 2 1.60 21.72 -38.04
N ARG A 3 0.68 22.48 -37.45
CA ARG A 3 0.40 22.50 -36.01
C ARG A 3 0.15 21.05 -35.54
N ALA A 4 1.06 20.51 -34.72
CA ALA A 4 0.70 19.43 -33.83
C ALA A 4 -0.24 20.02 -32.78
N ALA A 5 -1.53 19.72 -32.89
CA ALA A 5 -2.44 19.95 -31.78
C ALA A 5 -1.94 19.08 -30.62
N LEU A 6 -1.64 19.73 -29.50
CA LEU A 6 -1.31 19.08 -28.23
C LEU A 6 -2.44 18.11 -27.91
N GLU A 7 -2.18 16.79 -28.01
CA GLU A 7 -3.04 15.84 -27.33
C GLU A 7 -2.94 16.16 -25.84
N PRO A 8 -4.06 16.45 -25.16
CA PRO A 8 -4.05 16.63 -23.72
C PRO A 8 -3.50 15.36 -23.06
N ASP A 9 -2.61 15.54 -22.08
CA ASP A 9 -1.98 14.44 -21.36
C ASP A 9 -3.06 13.55 -20.75
N TYR A 10 -3.15 12.30 -21.21
CA TYR A 10 -4.17 11.34 -20.78
C TYR A 10 -4.21 11.20 -19.25
N GLU A 11 -3.05 11.25 -18.60
CA GLU A 11 -2.97 11.10 -17.14
C GLU A 11 -3.53 12.31 -16.41
N GLU A 12 -3.32 13.51 -16.96
CA GLU A 12 -3.91 14.74 -16.44
C GLU A 12 -5.45 14.74 -16.59
N GLN A 13 -5.95 14.35 -17.77
CA GLN A 13 -7.38 14.25 -18.02
C GLN A 13 -8.06 13.24 -17.10
N TYR A 14 -7.38 12.11 -16.86
CA TYR A 14 -7.82 11.10 -15.91
C TYR A 14 -8.01 11.71 -14.52
N ASP A 15 -7.01 12.44 -14.01
CA ASP A 15 -7.11 13.09 -12.69
C ASP A 15 -8.24 14.13 -12.63
N GLN A 16 -8.43 14.93 -13.68
CA GLN A 16 -9.54 15.89 -13.72
C GLN A 16 -10.91 15.19 -13.64
N LEU A 17 -11.07 14.08 -14.37
CA LEU A 17 -12.34 13.35 -14.44
C LEU A 17 -12.63 12.55 -13.17
N VAL A 18 -11.68 11.76 -12.70
CA VAL A 18 -11.89 10.87 -11.54
C VAL A 18 -12.11 11.66 -10.25
N SER A 19 -11.49 12.85 -10.13
CA SER A 19 -11.69 13.74 -8.98
C SER A 19 -13.15 14.17 -8.73
N LEU A 20 -14.00 14.11 -9.77
CA LEU A 20 -15.41 14.49 -9.65
C LEU A 20 -16.16 13.57 -8.68
N GLY A 21 -15.76 12.31 -8.55
CA GLY A 21 -16.38 11.36 -7.62
C GLY A 21 -16.30 11.85 -6.17
N GLU A 22 -15.11 12.30 -5.75
CA GLU A 22 -14.86 12.82 -4.40
C GLU A 22 -15.55 14.17 -4.17
N LYS A 23 -15.55 15.04 -5.19
CA LYS A 23 -16.26 16.33 -5.13
C LYS A 23 -17.76 16.13 -4.94
N ILE A 24 -18.36 15.14 -5.60
CA ILE A 24 -19.79 14.81 -5.45
C ILE A 24 -20.06 14.14 -4.09
N SER A 25 -19.23 13.19 -3.67
CA SER A 25 -19.43 12.46 -2.41
C SER A 25 -19.45 13.40 -1.20
N VAL A 26 -18.56 14.39 -1.19
CA VAL A 26 -18.49 15.42 -0.14
C VAL A 26 -19.76 16.25 -0.05
N GLN A 27 -20.39 16.60 -1.18
CA GLN A 27 -21.66 17.34 -1.16
C GLN A 27 -22.78 16.50 -0.53
N ILE A 28 -22.83 15.20 -0.84
CA ILE A 28 -23.83 14.27 -0.28
C ILE A 28 -23.62 14.12 1.23
N VAL A 29 -22.40 13.84 1.66
CA VAL A 29 -22.06 13.66 3.09
C VAL A 29 -22.28 14.95 3.87
N SER A 30 -21.86 16.09 3.34
CA SER A 30 -22.10 17.40 3.98
C SER A 30 -23.59 17.69 4.15
N GLY A 31 -24.39 17.40 3.13
CA GLY A 31 -25.84 17.57 3.18
C GLY A 31 -26.51 16.65 4.21
N ALA A 32 -26.10 15.39 4.29
CA ALA A 32 -26.60 14.44 5.27
C ALA A 32 -26.24 14.86 6.71
N LEU A 33 -24.99 15.27 6.95
CA LEU A 33 -24.54 15.74 8.26
C LEU A 33 -25.25 17.04 8.68
N ALA A 34 -25.40 17.99 7.76
CA ALA A 34 -26.13 19.23 8.02
C ALA A 34 -27.60 18.99 8.37
N GLY A 35 -28.23 17.97 7.77
CA GLY A 35 -29.61 17.56 8.06
C GLY A 35 -29.77 16.82 9.39
N ALA A 36 -28.77 16.04 9.81
CA ALA A 36 -28.80 15.28 11.06
C ALA A 36 -28.38 16.10 12.29
N LEU A 37 -27.51 17.10 12.09
CA LEU A 37 -27.01 17.99 13.14
C LEU A 37 -27.69 19.37 12.99
N ALA A 38 -26.94 20.38 12.56
CA ALA A 38 -27.43 21.68 12.15
C ALA A 38 -26.55 22.20 11.01
N LYS A 39 -27.11 23.02 10.11
CA LYS A 39 -26.38 23.50 8.93
C LYS A 39 -25.16 24.37 9.29
N ASP A 40 -25.27 25.17 10.35
CA ASP A 40 -24.25 26.16 10.69
C ASP A 40 -22.98 25.55 11.32
N VAL A 41 -23.00 24.26 11.68
CA VAL A 41 -21.87 23.54 12.27
C VAL A 41 -21.10 22.70 11.27
N VAL A 42 -21.52 22.65 10.00
CA VAL A 42 -20.85 21.89 8.93
C VAL A 42 -20.36 22.84 7.85
N SER A 43 -19.06 22.79 7.54
CA SER A 43 -18.45 23.56 6.46
C SER A 43 -17.67 22.67 5.51
N HIS A 44 -17.52 23.11 4.27
CA HIS A 44 -16.71 22.43 3.26
C HIS A 44 -15.37 23.16 3.10
N LEU A 45 -14.28 22.40 3.10
CA LEU A 45 -12.94 22.86 2.69
C LEU A 45 -12.52 22.03 1.49
N SER A 46 -12.21 22.64 0.35
CA SER A 46 -11.79 21.87 -0.82
C SER A 46 -10.35 21.38 -0.68
N ALA A 47 -10.13 20.07 -0.73
CA ALA A 47 -8.80 19.48 -0.53
C ALA A 47 -7.74 20.01 -1.52
N PRO A 48 -7.99 20.18 -2.83
CA PRO A 48 -7.01 20.75 -3.76
C PRO A 48 -6.54 22.18 -3.41
N LEU A 49 -7.32 22.93 -2.63
CA LEU A 49 -6.92 24.27 -2.18
C LEU A 49 -5.90 24.26 -1.05
N VAL A 50 -5.73 23.13 -0.36
CA VAL A 50 -4.83 23.01 0.80
C VAL A 50 -3.81 21.89 0.65
N LEU A 51 -4.18 20.73 0.09
CA LEU A 51 -3.27 19.63 -0.24
C LEU A 51 -2.57 19.93 -1.57
N ARG A 52 -1.33 20.41 -1.51
CA ARG A 52 -0.55 20.80 -2.69
C ARG A 52 0.36 19.67 -3.17
N THR A 53 0.37 19.45 -4.48
CA THR A 53 1.23 18.44 -5.11
C THR A 53 2.00 19.00 -6.30
N ASP A 54 2.99 18.23 -6.77
CA ASP A 54 3.55 18.39 -8.12
C ASP A 54 2.57 17.90 -9.21
N ALA A 55 3.00 17.99 -10.47
CA ALA A 55 2.26 17.50 -11.65
C ALA A 55 2.59 16.04 -12.00
N SER A 56 2.98 15.22 -11.03
CA SER A 56 3.10 13.76 -11.21
C SER A 56 1.68 13.14 -11.21
N TRP A 57 0.93 13.30 -12.31
CA TRP A 57 -0.46 12.85 -12.43
C TRP A 57 -0.65 11.41 -11.96
N ARG A 58 -1.81 11.11 -11.39
CA ARG A 58 -2.19 9.81 -10.81
C ARG A 58 -1.45 9.41 -9.54
N GLU A 59 -0.30 10.02 -9.25
CA GLU A 59 0.53 9.76 -8.08
C GLU A 59 1.18 11.05 -7.54
N GLY A 60 0.38 12.12 -7.42
CA GLY A 60 0.84 13.45 -7.05
C GLY A 60 1.70 13.43 -5.78
N ARG A 61 2.90 14.03 -5.87
CA ARG A 61 3.83 14.11 -4.74
C ARG A 61 3.54 15.35 -3.95
N VAL A 62 3.28 15.17 -2.65
CA VAL A 62 2.87 16.24 -1.75
C VAL A 62 4.02 17.20 -1.47
N ASP A 63 3.75 18.50 -1.60
CA ASP A 63 4.56 19.56 -1.00
C ASP A 63 4.09 19.74 0.46
N TRP A 64 4.78 19.06 1.37
CA TRP A 64 4.42 19.02 2.79
C TRP A 64 4.45 20.39 3.45
N GLN A 65 5.45 21.22 3.13
CA GLN A 65 5.61 22.52 3.77
C GLN A 65 4.46 23.46 3.38
N THR A 66 4.15 23.54 2.08
CA THR A 66 3.03 24.36 1.60
C THR A 66 1.69 23.82 2.09
N THR A 67 1.52 22.50 2.06
CA THR A 67 0.29 21.83 2.50
C THR A 67 -0.01 22.08 3.97
N GLU A 68 1.00 21.94 4.84
CA GLU A 68 0.84 22.18 6.28
C GLU A 68 0.42 23.61 6.57
N ARG A 69 1.11 24.59 5.99
CA ARG A 69 0.80 26.00 6.16
C ARG A 69 -0.63 26.33 5.71
N LEU A 70 -1.01 25.94 4.48
CA LEU A 70 -2.34 26.23 3.94
C LEU A 70 -3.45 25.54 4.73
N THR A 71 -3.22 24.30 5.17
CA THR A 71 -4.18 23.54 5.96
C THR A 71 -4.42 24.21 7.31
N GLN A 72 -3.35 24.59 8.03
CA GLN A 72 -3.46 25.29 9.31
C GLN A 72 -4.16 26.65 9.16
N GLU A 73 -3.79 27.45 8.16
CA GLU A 73 -4.44 28.74 7.86
C GLU A 73 -5.94 28.57 7.57
N ALA A 74 -6.32 27.55 6.81
CA ALA A 74 -7.70 27.31 6.42
C ALA A 74 -8.60 26.90 7.59
N VAL A 75 -8.07 26.23 8.62
CA VAL A 75 -8.86 25.74 9.75
C VAL A 75 -8.73 26.59 11.03
N ALA A 76 -7.75 27.48 11.12
CA ALA A 76 -7.40 28.21 12.35
C ALA A 76 -8.59 28.96 13.00
N ALA A 77 -9.58 29.39 12.21
CA ALA A 77 -10.74 30.14 12.68
C ALA A 77 -12.04 29.30 12.75
N SER A 78 -11.99 28.00 12.43
CA SER A 78 -13.19 27.17 12.36
C SER A 78 -13.39 26.34 13.63
N THR A 79 -14.59 26.41 14.21
CA THR A 79 -15.06 25.47 15.25
C THR A 79 -16.02 24.42 14.68
N ASN A 80 -16.15 24.36 13.34
CA ASN A 80 -17.12 23.53 12.65
C ASN A 80 -16.56 22.16 12.29
N ILE A 81 -17.45 21.21 12.04
CA ILE A 81 -17.12 19.97 11.36
C ILE A 81 -16.80 20.31 9.91
N ILE A 82 -15.55 20.10 9.52
CA ILE A 82 -15.09 20.29 8.15
C ILE A 82 -15.21 18.98 7.40
N VAL A 83 -16.00 18.97 6.34
CA VAL A 83 -16.06 17.86 5.37
C VAL A 83 -15.20 18.26 4.18
N THR A 84 -14.34 17.35 3.71
CA THR A 84 -13.39 17.60 2.62
C THR A 84 -13.21 16.33 1.79
N GLU A 85 -12.68 16.47 0.58
CA GLU A 85 -12.42 15.36 -0.33
C GLU A 85 -11.23 14.51 0.13
N GLY A 86 -11.32 13.20 -0.05
CA GLY A 86 -10.15 12.31 -0.03
C GLY A 86 -9.51 12.20 -1.41
N PHE A 87 -8.37 11.50 -1.50
CA PHE A 87 -7.73 11.05 -2.74
C PHE A 87 -7.18 12.12 -3.69
N ILE A 88 -7.61 13.38 -3.56
CA ILE A 88 -7.28 14.45 -4.49
C ILE A 88 -6.43 15.56 -3.86
N GLY A 89 -5.58 16.18 -4.68
CA GLY A 89 -4.77 17.34 -4.35
C GLY A 89 -4.81 18.38 -5.47
N GLY A 90 -4.03 19.45 -5.33
CA GLY A 90 -3.94 20.54 -6.30
C GLY A 90 -2.51 20.91 -6.64
N THR A 91 -2.22 21.09 -7.93
CA THR A 91 -0.95 21.66 -8.39
C THR A 91 -0.86 23.16 -8.08
N ALA A 92 0.34 23.73 -8.21
CA ALA A 92 0.56 25.17 -8.03
C ALA A 92 -0.24 26.04 -9.03
N ASP A 93 -0.53 25.53 -10.23
CA ASP A 93 -1.35 26.17 -11.26
C ASP A 93 -2.87 25.86 -11.12
N GLY A 94 -3.27 25.17 -10.05
CA GLY A 94 -4.68 24.96 -9.70
C GLY A 94 -5.36 23.78 -10.40
N ARG A 95 -4.60 22.88 -11.02
CA ARG A 95 -5.11 21.64 -11.62
C ARG A 95 -5.29 20.59 -10.54
N THR A 96 -6.35 19.77 -10.62
CA THR A 96 -6.55 18.69 -9.65
C THR A 96 -5.62 17.52 -9.95
N THR A 97 -4.99 16.95 -8.94
CA THR A 97 -4.20 15.71 -9.03
C THR A 97 -4.84 14.62 -8.20
N THR A 98 -4.51 13.37 -8.47
CA THR A 98 -4.85 12.26 -7.59
C THR A 98 -3.62 11.69 -6.89
N LEU A 99 -3.82 11.14 -5.69
CA LEU A 99 -2.75 10.74 -4.76
C LEU A 99 -2.33 9.26 -4.90
N GLY A 100 -2.85 8.58 -5.91
CA GLY A 100 -2.62 7.16 -6.16
C GLY A 100 -3.44 6.24 -5.25
N ARG A 101 -3.04 4.96 -5.23
CA ARG A 101 -3.75 3.90 -4.50
C ARG A 101 -3.90 4.25 -3.02
N GLU A 102 -5.11 4.01 -2.49
CA GLU A 102 -5.48 4.29 -1.09
C GLU A 102 -5.31 5.79 -0.72
N GLY A 103 -5.49 6.67 -1.70
CA GLY A 103 -5.28 8.10 -1.52
C GLY A 103 -6.25 8.76 -0.53
N SER A 104 -7.46 8.24 -0.31
CA SER A 104 -8.37 8.80 0.70
C SER A 104 -7.88 8.55 2.12
N ASP A 105 -7.40 7.33 2.42
CA ASP A 105 -6.74 7.01 3.68
C ASP A 105 -5.51 7.92 3.86
N TYR A 106 -4.73 8.11 2.79
CA TYR A 106 -3.55 8.99 2.82
C TYR A 106 -3.90 10.47 3.01
N SER A 107 -4.98 10.99 2.41
CA SER A 107 -5.48 12.34 2.66
C SER A 107 -5.82 12.57 4.13
N ALA A 108 -6.52 11.60 4.76
CA ALA A 108 -6.83 11.69 6.19
C ALA A 108 -5.55 11.78 7.03
N ALA A 109 -4.52 11.01 6.67
CA ALA A 109 -3.24 11.07 7.35
C ALA A 109 -2.48 12.39 7.12
N MET A 110 -2.56 13.00 5.92
CA MET A 110 -2.00 14.33 5.66
C MET A 110 -2.66 15.40 6.51
N PHE A 111 -3.99 15.44 6.54
CA PHE A 111 -4.73 16.40 7.36
C PHE A 111 -4.37 16.24 8.83
N ALA A 112 -4.35 14.99 9.33
CA ALA A 112 -3.97 14.71 10.70
C ALA A 112 -2.54 15.17 11.02
N TYR A 113 -1.59 14.87 10.13
CA TYR A 113 -0.21 15.35 10.24
C TYR A 113 -0.18 16.87 10.32
N CYS A 114 -0.77 17.58 9.36
CA CYS A 114 -0.72 19.04 9.29
C CYS A 114 -1.37 19.72 10.48
N LEU A 115 -2.39 19.09 11.07
CA LEU A 115 -3.17 19.64 12.18
C LEU A 115 -2.72 19.17 13.56
N ASN A 116 -1.69 18.31 13.66
CA ASN A 116 -1.33 17.63 14.91
C ASN A 116 -2.55 16.97 15.57
N ALA A 117 -3.34 16.26 14.78
CA ALA A 117 -4.58 15.66 15.28
C ALA A 117 -4.30 14.67 16.42
N GLU A 118 -5.22 14.59 17.38
CA GLU A 118 -5.14 13.62 18.48
C GLU A 118 -5.18 12.17 17.96
N SER A 119 -5.91 11.91 16.89
CA SER A 119 -6.02 10.59 16.28
C SER A 119 -6.64 10.64 14.88
N VAL A 120 -6.48 9.55 14.13
CA VAL A 120 -7.22 9.29 12.89
C VAL A 120 -8.10 8.07 13.08
N THR A 121 -9.30 8.08 12.51
CA THR A 121 -10.15 6.88 12.42
C THR A 121 -10.49 6.61 10.96
N ILE A 122 -10.14 5.42 10.49
CA ILE A 122 -10.53 4.91 9.16
C ILE A 122 -11.64 3.89 9.34
N TRP A 123 -12.77 4.15 8.69
CA TRP A 123 -13.96 3.30 8.71
C TRP A 123 -13.96 2.36 7.50
N LYS A 124 -14.02 1.05 7.75
CA LYS A 124 -14.01 0.01 6.70
C LYS A 124 -15.16 -0.98 6.88
N ASP A 125 -15.31 -1.87 5.91
CA ASP A 125 -16.23 -3.01 5.93
C ASP A 125 -15.70 -4.21 6.73
N VAL A 126 -14.53 -4.07 7.36
CA VAL A 126 -13.90 -5.09 8.21
C VAL A 126 -13.88 -4.64 9.67
N PRO A 127 -13.87 -5.57 10.65
CA PRO A 127 -13.84 -5.24 12.08
C PRO A 127 -12.58 -4.47 12.49
N GLY A 128 -11.46 -4.70 11.80
CA GLY A 128 -10.16 -4.07 12.06
C GLY A 128 -9.06 -4.84 11.34
N LEU A 129 -7.85 -4.86 11.90
CA LEU A 129 -6.75 -5.67 11.38
C LEU A 129 -6.82 -7.09 11.94
N LEU A 130 -7.11 -8.05 11.06
CA LEU A 130 -7.14 -9.47 11.38
C LEU A 130 -5.77 -10.11 11.13
N ASN A 131 -5.46 -11.19 11.84
CA ASN A 131 -4.25 -11.98 11.60
C ASN A 131 -4.25 -12.70 10.25
N ALA A 132 -5.40 -12.85 9.60
CA ALA A 132 -5.50 -13.44 8.26
C ALA A 132 -6.72 -12.89 7.52
N ASP A 133 -6.78 -13.08 6.19
CA ASP A 133 -7.97 -12.75 5.41
C ASP A 133 -9.11 -13.74 5.72
N PRO A 134 -10.26 -13.29 6.26
CA PRO A 134 -11.37 -14.17 6.65
C PRO A 134 -12.04 -14.86 5.46
N LYS A 135 -11.79 -14.40 4.23
CA LYS A 135 -12.26 -15.08 3.00
C LYS A 135 -11.41 -16.30 2.65
N ILE A 136 -10.19 -16.38 3.18
CA ILE A 136 -9.21 -17.44 2.90
C ILE A 136 -9.07 -18.36 4.10
N PHE A 137 -9.06 -17.80 5.31
CA PHE A 137 -8.86 -18.53 6.57
C PHE A 137 -10.10 -18.34 7.46
N PRO A 138 -10.73 -19.42 7.94
CA PRO A 138 -11.96 -19.31 8.73
C PRO A 138 -11.71 -18.77 10.15
N ASP A 139 -10.61 -19.18 10.79
CA ASP A 139 -10.31 -18.88 12.19
C ASP A 139 -9.45 -17.61 12.31
N THR A 140 -10.05 -16.45 12.04
CA THR A 140 -9.36 -15.16 12.15
C THR A 140 -9.48 -14.54 13.54
N VAL A 141 -8.42 -13.88 13.95
CA VAL A 141 -8.29 -13.19 15.23
C VAL A 141 -8.05 -11.71 14.95
N LEU A 142 -8.81 -10.84 15.61
CA LEU A 142 -8.62 -9.40 15.58
C LEU A 142 -7.44 -9.00 16.46
N TYR A 143 -6.55 -8.16 15.96
CA TYR A 143 -5.57 -7.48 16.78
C TYR A 143 -6.22 -6.26 17.45
N PRO A 144 -6.34 -6.22 18.79
CA PRO A 144 -6.88 -5.04 19.47
C PRO A 144 -5.94 -3.83 19.32
N GLU A 145 -4.64 -4.11 19.36
CA GLU A 145 -3.55 -3.14 19.32
C GLU A 145 -2.38 -3.72 18.52
N ILE A 146 -1.71 -2.88 17.72
CA ILE A 146 -0.55 -3.29 16.93
C ILE A 146 0.36 -2.08 16.64
N SER A 147 1.66 -2.31 16.50
CA SER A 147 2.61 -1.22 16.22
C SER A 147 2.55 -0.76 14.76
N TYR A 148 2.98 0.48 14.49
CA TYR A 148 3.15 0.96 13.11
C TYR A 148 4.07 0.06 12.29
N GLN A 149 5.22 -0.32 12.88
CA GLN A 149 6.21 -1.15 12.20
C GLN A 149 5.62 -2.50 11.80
N GLU A 150 4.92 -3.16 12.72
CA GLU A 150 4.31 -4.46 12.44
C GLU A 150 3.26 -4.36 11.33
N THR A 151 2.42 -3.33 11.36
CA THR A 151 1.41 -3.08 10.33
C THR A 151 2.05 -2.82 8.96
N ILE A 152 3.13 -2.03 8.91
CA ILE A 152 3.89 -1.77 7.67
C ILE A 152 4.48 -3.05 7.11
N GLU A 153 5.07 -3.90 7.96
CA GLU A 153 5.64 -5.18 7.54
C GLU A 153 4.54 -6.13 7.03
N MET A 154 3.39 -6.23 7.71
CA MET A 154 2.25 -7.02 7.22
C MET A 154 1.75 -6.54 5.85
N ALA A 155 1.62 -5.22 5.66
CA ALA A 155 1.23 -4.63 4.39
C ALA A 155 2.27 -4.87 3.29
N PHE A 156 3.56 -4.86 3.62
CA PHE A 156 4.64 -5.22 2.69
C PHE A 156 4.48 -6.64 2.14
N TYR A 157 4.13 -7.60 2.99
CA TYR A 157 3.90 -8.99 2.60
C TYR A 157 2.55 -9.24 1.90
N GLY A 158 1.63 -8.27 1.93
CA GLY A 158 0.37 -8.30 1.18
C GLY A 158 -0.90 -8.28 2.02
N ALA A 159 -0.81 -8.26 3.35
CA ALA A 159 -1.97 -8.09 4.24
C ALA A 159 -2.31 -6.61 4.44
N SER A 160 -2.60 -5.89 3.35
CA SER A 160 -2.82 -4.45 3.38
C SER A 160 -4.29 -4.11 3.62
N VAL A 161 -4.66 -3.91 4.89
CA VAL A 161 -5.87 -3.16 5.26
C VAL A 161 -5.61 -1.65 5.15
N ILE A 162 -4.39 -1.22 5.48
CA ILE A 162 -3.92 0.17 5.43
C ILE A 162 -2.56 0.22 4.70
N HIS A 163 -2.46 1.06 3.68
CA HIS A 163 -1.21 1.25 2.95
C HIS A 163 -0.10 1.91 3.82
N PRO A 164 1.18 1.49 3.69
CA PRO A 164 2.29 2.12 4.41
C PRO A 164 2.45 3.63 4.18
N LYS A 165 2.04 4.12 2.99
CA LYS A 165 2.02 5.56 2.65
C LYS A 165 1.14 6.36 3.62
N THR A 166 0.05 5.78 4.11
CA THR A 166 -0.85 6.37 5.11
C THR A 166 -0.24 6.33 6.51
N LEU A 167 0.42 5.23 6.87
CA LEU A 167 0.96 5.04 8.23
C LEU A 167 2.16 5.95 8.52
N LYS A 168 3.01 6.20 7.52
CA LYS A 168 4.25 6.97 7.70
C LYS A 168 4.04 8.36 8.33
N PRO A 169 3.23 9.27 7.77
CA PRO A 169 3.02 10.60 8.37
C PRO A 169 2.40 10.51 9.77
N LEU A 170 1.56 9.50 10.04
CA LEU A 170 0.99 9.30 11.38
C LEU A 170 2.07 8.87 12.39
N ALA A 171 2.93 7.93 11.99
CA ALA A 171 4.06 7.49 12.81
C ALA A 171 5.04 8.65 13.08
N ASP A 172 5.35 9.46 12.08
CA ASP A 172 6.26 10.62 12.20
C ASP A 172 5.79 11.66 13.24
N ARG A 173 4.48 11.73 13.52
CA ARG A 173 3.89 12.61 14.56
C ARG A 173 3.28 11.85 15.74
N HIS A 174 3.52 10.54 15.85
CA HIS A 174 2.94 9.69 16.89
C HIS A 174 1.39 9.78 16.98
N ILE A 175 0.70 9.99 15.86
CA ILE A 175 -0.76 10.14 15.79
C ILE A 175 -1.43 8.76 15.67
N PRO A 176 -2.12 8.25 16.70
CA PRO A 176 -2.72 6.93 16.68
C PRO A 176 -3.79 6.79 15.58
N LEU A 177 -3.79 5.66 14.89
CA LEU A 177 -4.77 5.30 13.87
C LEU A 177 -5.72 4.23 14.40
N ARG A 178 -7.03 4.49 14.34
CA ARG A 178 -8.08 3.51 14.62
C ARG A 178 -8.66 2.97 13.33
N VAL A 179 -8.68 1.65 13.18
CA VAL A 179 -9.39 0.97 12.08
C VAL A 179 -10.66 0.36 12.65
N ARG A 180 -11.83 0.85 12.20
CA ARG A 180 -13.14 0.48 12.76
C ARG A 180 -14.10 0.06 11.66
N SER A 181 -15.10 -0.75 12.03
CA SER A 181 -16.15 -1.15 11.08
C SER A 181 -17.31 -0.17 11.08
N PHE A 182 -17.77 0.22 9.89
CA PHE A 182 -19.06 0.91 9.77
C PHE A 182 -20.26 -0.06 9.83
N LEU A 183 -20.03 -1.38 9.76
CA LEU A 183 -21.07 -2.41 9.93
C LEU A 183 -21.39 -2.66 11.41
N ASP A 184 -20.39 -2.52 12.27
CA ASP A 184 -20.55 -2.52 13.73
C ASP A 184 -19.80 -1.33 14.36
N PRO A 185 -20.43 -0.14 14.39
CA PRO A 185 -19.79 1.07 14.91
C PRO A 185 -19.53 1.07 16.42
N ALA A 186 -20.05 0.09 17.18
CA ALA A 186 -19.80 -0.04 18.61
C ALA A 186 -18.53 -0.86 18.89
N ALA A 187 -18.10 -1.71 17.95
CA ALA A 187 -16.89 -2.49 18.10
C ALA A 187 -15.64 -1.60 18.28
N PRO A 188 -14.66 -2.05 19.09
CA PRO A 188 -13.45 -1.27 19.37
C PRO A 188 -12.56 -1.14 18.13
N GLY A 189 -12.55 -2.17 17.27
CA GLY A 189 -11.66 -2.27 16.11
C GLY A 189 -10.21 -2.51 16.51
N THR A 190 -9.28 -1.99 15.71
CA THR A 190 -7.84 -2.08 15.96
C THR A 190 -7.25 -0.69 16.17
N LEU A 191 -6.42 -0.54 17.21
CA LEU A 191 -5.60 0.64 17.46
C LEU A 191 -4.17 0.41 16.95
N ILE A 192 -3.72 1.24 16.02
CA ILE A 192 -2.35 1.23 15.49
C ILE A 192 -1.62 2.45 16.06
N HIS A 193 -0.57 2.23 16.85
CA HIS A 193 0.22 3.32 17.44
C HIS A 193 1.66 2.91 17.78
N ASP A 194 2.40 3.81 18.42
CA ASP A 194 3.70 3.49 18.98
C ASP A 194 3.48 2.71 20.28
N CYS A 195 3.70 1.39 20.22
CA CYS A 195 3.46 0.49 21.33
C CYS A 195 4.42 -0.68 21.39
N GLN A 196 4.53 -1.25 22.59
CA GLN A 196 5.07 -2.57 22.80
C GLN A 196 3.89 -3.52 23.04
N HIS A 197 3.70 -4.46 22.12
CA HIS A 197 2.67 -5.48 22.25
C HIS A 197 3.28 -6.79 22.79
N PRO A 198 2.48 -7.64 23.47
CA PRO A 198 2.88 -9.02 23.73
C PRO A 198 3.13 -9.77 22.41
N PRO A 199 3.69 -11.00 22.44
CA PRO A 199 3.81 -11.83 21.25
C PRO A 199 2.47 -11.92 20.52
N LEU A 200 2.46 -11.47 19.27
CA LEU A 200 1.26 -11.49 18.45
C LEU A 200 0.97 -12.93 18.02
N VAL A 201 -0.31 -13.25 17.87
CA VAL A 201 -0.70 -14.50 17.21
C VAL A 201 -0.17 -14.52 15.78
N PRO A 202 0.16 -15.71 15.22
CA PRO A 202 0.67 -15.83 13.87
C PRO A 202 -0.24 -15.14 12.85
N ALA A 203 0.37 -14.34 11.97
CA ALA A 203 -0.33 -13.69 10.88
C ALA A 203 -0.11 -14.46 9.58
N PHE A 204 -1.20 -14.81 8.89
CA PHE A 204 -1.20 -15.62 7.68
C PHE A 204 -1.55 -14.79 6.45
N ILE A 205 -0.62 -14.73 5.51
CA ILE A 205 -0.73 -13.91 4.30
C ILE A 205 -0.56 -14.81 3.09
N ARG A 206 -1.55 -14.78 2.19
CA ARG A 206 -1.54 -15.55 0.94
C ARG A 206 -1.53 -14.60 -0.24
N LYS A 207 -0.53 -14.73 -1.12
CA LYS A 207 -0.39 -13.94 -2.33
C LYS A 207 -0.34 -14.85 -3.55
N GLY A 208 -1.41 -14.88 -4.33
CA GLY A 208 -1.49 -15.64 -5.59
C GLY A 208 -0.82 -14.91 -6.77
N GLY A 209 -0.80 -15.57 -7.93
CA GLY A 209 -0.29 -14.98 -9.18
C GLY A 209 1.20 -14.63 -9.12
N GLN A 210 1.97 -15.46 -8.42
CA GLN A 210 3.41 -15.27 -8.23
C GLN A 210 4.19 -16.02 -9.30
N GLY A 211 5.40 -15.54 -9.58
CA GLY A 211 6.34 -16.22 -10.46
C GLY A 211 7.70 -16.39 -9.78
N LEU A 212 8.28 -17.58 -9.89
CA LEU A 212 9.66 -17.86 -9.48
C LEU A 212 10.54 -17.71 -10.71
N LEU A 213 11.47 -16.76 -10.71
CA LEU A 213 12.46 -16.58 -11.77
C LEU A 213 13.83 -16.96 -11.20
N SER A 214 14.59 -17.75 -11.96
CA SER A 214 15.95 -18.15 -11.63
C SER A 214 16.90 -17.72 -12.74
N PHE A 215 17.93 -16.97 -12.37
CA PHE A 215 19.01 -16.51 -13.22
C PHE A 215 20.25 -17.33 -12.90
N GLU A 216 20.77 -18.04 -13.89
CA GLU A 216 21.98 -18.85 -13.77
C GLU A 216 23.05 -18.31 -14.72
N SER A 217 24.31 -18.32 -14.30
CA SER A 217 25.41 -17.99 -15.22
C SER A 217 25.53 -19.03 -16.33
N LYS A 218 25.81 -18.59 -17.56
CA LYS A 218 25.96 -19.50 -18.71
C LYS A 218 27.26 -20.31 -18.69
N ASP A 219 28.28 -19.81 -18.01
CA ASP A 219 29.61 -20.40 -17.88
C ASP A 219 29.86 -21.01 -16.50
N PHE A 220 28.82 -21.14 -15.67
CA PHE A 220 28.90 -21.59 -14.27
C PHE A 220 29.81 -20.72 -13.38
N ALA A 221 30.12 -19.49 -13.80
CA ALA A 221 30.76 -18.51 -12.93
C ALA A 221 29.86 -18.18 -11.74
N PHE A 222 30.49 -17.75 -10.65
CA PHE A 222 29.75 -17.29 -9.49
C PHE A 222 28.96 -16.03 -9.83
N ILE A 223 27.77 -15.90 -9.24
CA ILE A 223 27.00 -14.67 -9.32
C ILE A 223 27.70 -13.63 -8.45
N SER A 224 28.33 -12.65 -9.10
CA SER A 224 28.97 -11.52 -8.43
C SER A 224 27.97 -10.38 -8.18
N GLU A 225 28.38 -9.39 -7.40
CA GLU A 225 27.61 -8.17 -7.16
C GLU A 225 27.32 -7.41 -8.48
N GLU A 226 28.22 -7.45 -9.45
CA GLU A 226 28.03 -6.85 -10.78
C GLU A 226 26.89 -7.55 -11.54
N ASN A 227 26.78 -8.88 -11.43
CA ASN A 227 25.65 -9.61 -12.01
C ASN A 227 24.33 -9.21 -11.34
N LEU A 228 24.33 -9.06 -10.01
CA LEU A 228 23.15 -8.65 -9.26
C LEU A 228 22.70 -7.23 -9.64
N GLU A 229 23.63 -6.29 -9.83
CA GLU A 229 23.32 -4.93 -10.30
C GLU A 229 22.57 -4.96 -11.64
N VAL A 230 23.09 -5.74 -12.60
CA VAL A 230 22.47 -5.90 -13.92
C VAL A 230 21.08 -6.53 -13.82
N ILE A 231 20.93 -7.57 -12.99
CA ILE A 231 19.63 -8.25 -12.78
C ILE A 231 18.61 -7.29 -12.15
N PHE A 232 18.99 -6.56 -11.11
CA PHE A 232 18.10 -5.61 -10.43
C PHE A 232 17.71 -4.44 -11.33
N GLY A 233 18.65 -3.90 -12.11
CA GLY A 233 18.36 -2.86 -13.09
C GLY A 233 17.32 -3.29 -14.12
N ALA A 234 17.45 -4.52 -14.64
CA ALA A 234 16.48 -5.06 -15.61
C ALA A 234 15.11 -5.35 -14.98
N LEU A 235 15.06 -5.87 -13.75
CA LEU A 235 13.80 -6.08 -13.01
C LEU A 235 13.07 -4.74 -12.76
N ALA A 236 13.80 -3.70 -12.37
CA ALA A 236 13.26 -2.35 -12.18
C ALA A 236 12.73 -1.76 -13.49
N GLN A 237 13.49 -1.87 -14.59
CA GLN A 237 13.08 -1.41 -15.92
C GLN A 237 11.82 -2.14 -16.43
N ALA A 238 11.72 -3.45 -16.15
CA ALA A 238 10.54 -4.26 -16.46
C ALA A 238 9.35 -3.98 -15.51
N ARG A 239 9.56 -3.20 -14.43
CA ARG A 239 8.59 -2.93 -13.36
C ARG A 239 8.09 -4.24 -12.71
N LEU A 240 8.97 -5.20 -12.50
CA LEU A 240 8.67 -6.44 -11.77
C LEU A 240 8.92 -6.22 -10.28
N LYS A 241 7.86 -6.31 -9.47
CA LYS A 241 7.96 -6.18 -8.02
C LYS A 241 8.47 -7.50 -7.43
N ILE A 242 9.60 -7.43 -6.74
CA ILE A 242 10.20 -8.56 -6.02
C ILE A 242 9.56 -8.69 -4.64
N ASN A 243 9.20 -9.92 -4.26
CA ASN A 243 8.64 -10.26 -2.96
C ASN A 243 9.59 -11.12 -2.11
N VAL A 244 10.35 -12.02 -2.73
CA VAL A 244 11.38 -12.86 -2.06
C VAL A 244 12.61 -12.93 -2.95
N MET A 245 13.79 -12.97 -2.32
CA MET A 245 15.08 -13.13 -2.99
C MET A 245 15.87 -14.27 -2.35
N GLN A 246 16.53 -15.07 -3.17
CA GLN A 246 17.41 -16.14 -2.74
C GLN A 246 18.66 -16.17 -3.61
N ASN A 247 19.82 -16.14 -2.98
CA ASN A 247 21.11 -16.22 -3.67
C ASN A 247 21.78 -17.56 -3.40
N SER A 248 22.44 -18.12 -4.41
CA SER A 248 23.34 -19.26 -4.30
C SER A 248 24.68 -18.91 -4.97
N ALA A 249 25.63 -19.84 -4.99
CA ALA A 249 26.91 -19.60 -5.61
C ALA A 249 26.79 -19.28 -7.12
N ILE A 250 25.94 -20.01 -7.85
CA ILE A 250 25.86 -19.94 -9.33
C ILE A 250 24.48 -19.49 -9.85
N SER A 251 23.54 -19.23 -8.94
CA SER A 251 22.19 -18.82 -9.29
C SER A 251 21.65 -17.77 -8.34
N PHE A 252 20.82 -16.90 -8.89
CA PHE A 252 20.01 -15.95 -8.15
C PHE A 252 18.54 -16.18 -8.50
N SER A 253 17.68 -16.29 -7.50
CA SER A 253 16.26 -16.55 -7.68
C SER A 253 15.42 -15.47 -7.00
N VAL A 254 14.34 -15.08 -7.66
CA VAL A 254 13.38 -14.09 -7.15
C VAL A 254 11.96 -14.57 -7.32
N VAL A 255 11.13 -14.28 -6.33
CA VAL A 255 9.67 -14.40 -6.43
C VAL A 255 9.11 -13.02 -6.75
N VAL A 256 8.32 -12.91 -7.81
CA VAL A 256 7.75 -11.64 -8.29
C VAL A 256 6.25 -11.73 -8.50
N ASP A 257 5.59 -10.57 -8.53
CA ASP A 257 4.22 -10.47 -9.05
C ASP A 257 4.22 -10.78 -10.55
N PHE A 258 3.70 -11.95 -10.93
CA PHE A 258 3.87 -12.47 -12.28
C PHE A 258 3.06 -11.66 -13.28
N ASN A 259 3.75 -11.21 -14.33
CA ASN A 259 3.11 -10.62 -15.49
C ASN A 259 3.85 -11.09 -16.74
N ARG A 260 3.14 -11.84 -17.59
CA ARG A 260 3.73 -12.48 -18.78
C ARG A 260 4.46 -11.50 -19.68
N MET A 261 3.89 -10.30 -19.91
CA MET A 261 4.50 -9.28 -20.78
C MET A 261 5.77 -8.69 -20.15
N ARG A 262 5.76 -8.44 -18.84
CA ARG A 262 6.94 -7.91 -18.13
C ARG A 262 8.07 -8.93 -18.04
N VAL A 263 7.73 -10.21 -17.80
CA VAL A 263 8.72 -11.31 -17.81
C VAL A 263 9.31 -11.49 -19.20
N GLN A 264 8.50 -11.43 -20.27
CA GLN A 264 9.01 -11.51 -21.64
C GLN A 264 10.01 -10.39 -21.95
N ARG A 265 9.71 -9.15 -21.54
CA ARG A 265 10.64 -8.03 -21.66
C ARG A 265 11.95 -8.27 -20.90
N LEU A 266 11.87 -8.85 -19.70
CA LEU A 266 13.07 -9.21 -18.92
C LEU A 266 13.93 -10.24 -19.65
N LEU A 267 13.31 -11.26 -20.27
CA LEU A 267 14.02 -12.27 -21.07
C LEU A 267 14.71 -11.66 -22.28
N GLU A 268 14.11 -10.66 -22.92
CA GLU A 268 14.73 -9.92 -24.03
C GLU A 268 15.96 -9.12 -23.58
N ILE A 269 15.91 -8.52 -22.38
CA ILE A 269 17.02 -7.73 -21.82
C ILE A 269 18.19 -8.63 -21.38
N LEU A 270 17.90 -9.74 -20.69
CA LEU A 270 18.92 -10.53 -19.99
C LEU A 270 19.22 -11.90 -20.60
N GLY A 271 18.42 -12.40 -21.54
CA GLY A 271 18.57 -13.75 -22.10
C GLY A 271 19.89 -13.97 -22.86
N GLY A 272 20.57 -12.89 -23.27
CA GLY A 272 21.93 -12.94 -23.82
C GLY A 272 22.99 -13.27 -22.78
N GLN A 273 22.81 -12.85 -21.52
CA GLN A 273 23.83 -12.91 -20.46
C GLN A 273 23.59 -14.08 -19.49
N PHE A 274 22.33 -14.37 -19.17
CA PHE A 274 21.97 -15.40 -18.19
C PHE A 274 21.13 -16.51 -18.83
N ARG A 275 21.20 -17.72 -18.27
CA ARG A 275 20.15 -18.73 -18.48
C ARG A 275 19.02 -18.42 -17.51
N ILE A 276 17.84 -18.11 -18.04
CA ILE A 276 16.69 -17.69 -17.23
C ILE A 276 15.60 -18.75 -17.33
N GLN A 277 15.19 -19.28 -16.18
CA GLN A 277 14.06 -20.18 -16.05
C GLN A 277 12.98 -19.52 -15.20
N TYR A 278 11.71 -19.83 -15.48
CA TYR A 278 10.65 -19.36 -14.62
C TYR A 278 9.50 -20.36 -14.47
N ASN A 279 8.84 -20.28 -13.31
CA ASN A 279 7.57 -20.93 -13.04
C ASN A 279 6.51 -19.84 -12.83
N ALA A 280 5.34 -20.03 -13.44
CA ALA A 280 4.18 -19.16 -13.25
C ALA A 280 3.09 -19.87 -12.42
N ASP A 281 2.05 -19.10 -12.09
CA ASP A 281 0.85 -19.54 -11.37
C ASP A 281 1.19 -20.18 -10.03
N LEU A 282 2.05 -19.50 -9.27
CA LEU A 282 2.46 -19.89 -7.94
C LEU A 282 1.74 -19.06 -6.88
N THR A 283 1.71 -19.59 -5.66
CA THR A 283 1.19 -18.91 -4.48
C THR A 283 2.30 -18.78 -3.45
N LEU A 284 2.56 -17.55 -3.01
CA LEU A 284 3.47 -17.23 -1.91
C LEU A 284 2.66 -17.13 -0.63
N PHE A 285 3.04 -17.92 0.36
CA PHE A 285 2.54 -17.80 1.72
C PHE A 285 3.59 -17.12 2.59
N THR A 286 3.14 -16.27 3.50
CA THR A 286 3.95 -15.65 4.55
C THR A 286 3.26 -15.85 5.88
N ILE A 287 3.99 -16.37 6.86
CA ILE A 287 3.58 -16.48 8.25
C ILE A 287 4.48 -15.56 9.07
N LYS A 288 3.93 -14.45 9.58
CA LYS A 288 4.63 -13.65 10.61
C LYS A 288 4.31 -14.19 11.99
N HIS A 289 5.25 -14.01 12.92
CA HIS A 289 5.21 -14.58 14.28
C HIS A 289 4.89 -16.07 14.26
N TYR A 290 5.49 -16.79 13.30
CA TYR A 290 5.21 -18.21 13.11
C TYR A 290 5.58 -19.03 14.34
N ASP A 291 4.80 -20.08 14.57
CA ASP A 291 5.17 -21.20 15.43
C ASP A 291 5.22 -22.49 14.60
N GLN A 292 5.70 -23.57 15.22
CA GLN A 292 5.87 -24.85 14.53
C GLN A 292 4.53 -25.41 14.04
N ALA A 293 3.46 -25.26 14.82
CA ALA A 293 2.12 -25.75 14.47
C ALA A 293 1.57 -25.04 13.22
N SER A 294 1.74 -23.72 13.15
CA SER A 294 1.33 -22.86 12.04
C SER A 294 2.06 -23.22 10.74
N VAL A 295 3.36 -23.51 10.84
CA VAL A 295 4.15 -23.96 9.70
C VAL A 295 3.66 -25.31 9.20
N GLU A 296 3.50 -26.29 10.09
CA GLU A 296 3.01 -27.63 9.73
C GLU A 296 1.62 -27.60 9.11
N GLN A 297 0.70 -26.81 9.69
CA GLN A 297 -0.67 -26.64 9.18
C GLN A 297 -0.67 -26.15 7.73
N LEU A 298 0.18 -25.19 7.39
CA LEU A 298 0.20 -24.59 6.05
C LEU A 298 1.14 -25.28 5.05
N THR A 299 2.06 -26.14 5.50
CA THR A 299 2.97 -26.86 4.59
C THR A 299 2.56 -28.32 4.36
N SER A 300 1.76 -28.91 5.25
CA SER A 300 1.34 -30.32 5.14
C SER A 300 0.63 -30.61 3.81
N GLY A 301 1.09 -31.67 3.15
CA GLY A 301 0.56 -32.12 1.86
C GLY A 301 0.93 -31.25 0.66
N ARG A 302 1.78 -30.23 0.81
CA ARG A 302 2.21 -29.34 -0.27
C ARG A 302 3.66 -29.60 -0.67
N THR A 303 3.95 -29.51 -1.97
CA THR A 303 5.32 -29.51 -2.47
C THR A 303 5.86 -28.08 -2.46
N LEU A 304 6.83 -27.82 -1.60
CA LEU A 304 7.46 -26.50 -1.49
C LEU A 304 8.50 -26.32 -2.60
N LEU A 305 8.36 -25.25 -3.38
CA LEU A 305 9.31 -24.87 -4.44
C LEU A 305 10.43 -23.97 -3.90
N LEU A 306 10.13 -23.19 -2.87
CA LEU A 306 11.06 -22.31 -2.18
C LEU A 306 10.59 -22.15 -0.73
N GLU A 307 11.54 -22.07 0.19
CA GLU A 307 11.30 -21.69 1.58
C GLU A 307 12.35 -20.68 2.06
N GLN A 308 11.93 -19.77 2.93
CA GLN A 308 12.81 -18.80 3.59
C GLN A 308 12.33 -18.56 5.01
N ARG A 309 13.29 -18.49 5.95
CA ARG A 309 13.01 -18.31 7.37
C ARG A 309 13.88 -17.21 7.95
N THR A 310 13.24 -16.31 8.69
CA THR A 310 13.89 -15.33 9.58
C THR A 310 13.50 -15.63 11.03
N ARG A 311 13.87 -14.74 11.95
CA ARG A 311 13.50 -14.86 13.37
C ARG A 311 11.99 -14.78 13.61
N SER A 312 11.26 -14.03 12.78
CA SER A 312 9.84 -13.75 12.97
C SER A 312 8.98 -14.05 11.74
N THR A 313 9.58 -14.38 10.60
CA THR A 313 8.84 -14.62 9.35
C THR A 313 9.23 -15.95 8.73
N PHE A 314 8.23 -16.72 8.33
CA PHE A 314 8.39 -17.91 7.49
C PHE A 314 7.67 -17.68 6.16
N GLN A 315 8.38 -17.80 5.05
CA GLN A 315 7.81 -17.68 3.71
C GLN A 315 8.03 -18.97 2.94
N PHE A 316 7.03 -19.38 2.17
CA PHE A 316 7.17 -20.53 1.31
C PHE A 316 6.32 -20.38 0.05
N LEU A 317 6.81 -20.96 -1.04
CA LEU A 317 6.21 -20.87 -2.37
C LEU A 317 5.74 -22.24 -2.81
N VAL A 318 4.50 -22.34 -3.28
CA VAL A 318 3.88 -23.59 -3.72
C VAL A 318 3.19 -23.41 -5.06
N ARG A 319 2.95 -24.55 -5.74
CA ARG A 319 1.98 -24.66 -6.81
C ARG A 319 0.68 -25.18 -6.20
N GLU A 320 -0.39 -24.43 -6.37
CA GLU A 320 -1.76 -24.84 -6.01
C GLU A 320 -2.52 -25.36 -7.23
#